data_AF-A0A7K0G456-F1
#
_entry.id   AF-A0A7K0G456-F1
#
_cell.length_a   1.000
_cell.length_b   1.000
_cell.length_c   1.000
_cell.angle_alpha   90.00
_cell.angle_beta   90.00
_cell.angle_gamma   90.00
#
_symmetry.space_group_name_H-M   'P 1'
#
loop_
_entity.id
_entity.type
_entity.pdbx_description
1 polymer ?
#
loop_
_entity_poly.entity_id
_entity_poly.type
_entity_poly.pdbx_seq_one_letter_code
_entity_poly.pdbx_strand_id
1 'polypeptide(L)' 'MNEISNHETYREIITRIKSLSSATPENIFNFEELHELQALAISYELKKYDFTISLTDTRQFSAAG' A
#
# COMPACT_ATOMS: atom_id res chain seq x y z
N MET A 1 4.25 8.89 -8.84
CA MET A 1 4.04 7.48 -8.48
C MET A 1 2.54 7.25 -8.43
N ASN A 2 2.01 6.29 -9.19
CA ASN A 2 0.57 5.99 -9.22
C ASN A 2 0.13 5.47 -7.85
N GLU A 3 -0.79 6.19 -7.22
CA GLU A 3 -1.34 5.82 -5.93
C GLU A 3 -2.32 4.65 -6.07
N ILE A 4 -2.18 3.63 -5.21
CA ILE A 4 -3.20 2.58 -5.10
C ILE A 4 -4.35 3.15 -4.26
N SER A 5 -5.54 3.25 -4.82
CA SER A 5 -6.73 3.78 -4.12
C SER A 5 -7.82 2.73 -3.89
N ASN A 6 -7.72 1.54 -4.50
CA ASN A 6 -8.71 0.48 -4.39
C ASN A 6 -8.09 -0.82 -3.84
N HIS A 7 -8.94 -1.68 -3.27
CA HIS A 7 -8.48 -2.95 -2.71
C HIS A 7 -8.18 -4.00 -3.80
N GLU A 8 -8.80 -3.87 -4.96
CA GLU A 8 -8.63 -4.80 -6.08
C GLU A 8 -7.21 -4.70 -6.69
N THR A 9 -6.75 -3.50 -7.02
CA THR A 9 -5.39 -3.25 -7.52
C THR A 9 -4.34 -3.58 -6.46
N TYR A 10 -4.65 -3.38 -5.17
CA TYR A 10 -3.79 -3.88 -4.09
C TYR A 10 -3.61 -5.41 -4.15
N ARG A 11 -4.69 -6.19 -4.35
CA ARG A 11 -4.61 -7.66 -4.46
C ARG A 11 -3.81 -8.11 -5.69
N GLU A 12 -3.94 -7.40 -6.81
CA GLU A 12 -3.14 -7.66 -8.02
C GLU A 12 -1.65 -7.43 -7.76
N ILE A 13 -1.30 -6.33 -7.08
CA ILE A 13 0.08 -5.99 -6.70
C ILE A 13 0.67 -7.04 -5.75
N ILE A 14 -0.07 -7.49 -4.74
CA ILE A 14 0.36 -8.58 -3.85
C ILE A 14 0.58 -9.88 -4.62
N THR A 15 -0.27 -10.18 -5.61
CA THR A 15 -0.11 -11.37 -6.45
C THR A 15 1.16 -11.26 -7.29
N ARG A 16 1.44 -10.09 -7.86
CA ARG A 16 2.65 -9.82 -8.63
C ARG A 16 3.92 -9.92 -7.79
N ILE A 17 3.93 -9.35 -6.58
CA ILE A 17 5.02 -9.46 -5.61
C ILE A 17 5.33 -10.93 -5.31
N LYS A 18 4.31 -11.77 -5.10
CA LYS A 18 4.49 -13.20 -4.86
C LYS A 18 5.13 -13.91 -6.04
N SER A 19 4.68 -13.62 -7.26
CA SER A 19 5.27 -14.19 -8.48
C SER A 19 6.74 -13.77 -8.66
N LEU A 20 7.04 -12.49 -8.46
CA LEU A 20 8.40 -11.95 -8.57
C LEU A 20 9.33 -12.48 -7.46
N SER A 21 8.82 -12.66 -6.25
CA SER A 21 9.58 -13.21 -5.11
C SER A 21 9.83 -14.72 -5.22
N SER A 22 8.99 -15.42 -5.98
CA SER A 22 9.14 -16.87 -6.22
C SER A 22 10.02 -17.18 -7.44
N ALA A 23 10.35 -16.17 -8.24
CA ALA A 23 11.29 -16.33 -9.35
C ALA A 23 12.70 -16.50 -8.78
N THR A 24 13.44 -17.50 -9.28
CA THR A 24 14.81 -17.81 -8.87
C THR A 24 15.74 -16.60 -9.05
N PRO A 25 16.83 -16.51 -8.26
CA PRO A 25 17.72 -15.34 -8.18
C PRO A 25 18.47 -14.97 -9.47
N GLU A 26 18.28 -15.69 -10.57
CA GLU A 26 18.87 -15.40 -11.87
C GLU A 26 18.25 -14.17 -12.57
N ASN A 27 17.15 -13.62 -12.04
CA ASN A 27 16.45 -12.50 -12.65
C ASN A 27 16.70 -11.17 -11.91
N ILE A 28 17.95 -10.70 -11.95
CA ILE A 28 18.40 -9.43 -11.34
C ILE A 28 17.53 -8.23 -11.78
N PHE A 29 16.92 -8.31 -12.97
CA PHE A 29 16.04 -7.27 -13.51
C PHE A 29 14.70 -7.13 -12.78
N ASN A 30 14.26 -8.15 -12.03
CA ASN A 30 12.96 -8.13 -11.35
C ASN A 30 13.01 -7.47 -9.96
N PHE A 31 14.20 -7.11 -9.48
CA PHE A 31 14.37 -6.53 -8.14
C PHE A 31 13.85 -5.10 -8.03
N GLU A 32 14.00 -4.29 -9.08
CA GLU A 32 13.51 -2.91 -9.09
C GLU A 32 11.97 -2.89 -9.08
N GLU A 33 11.33 -3.64 -9.99
CA GLU A 33 9.87 -3.80 -10.03
C GLU A 33 9.33 -4.33 -8.69
N LEU A 34 10.01 -5.31 -8.09
CA LEU A 34 9.64 -5.85 -6.78
C LEU A 34 9.69 -4.77 -5.68
N HIS A 35 10.75 -3.97 -5.65
CA HIS A 35 10.92 -2.90 -4.66
C HIS A 35 9.84 -1.82 -4.81
N GLU A 36 9.52 -1.43 -6.04
CA GLU A 36 8.47 -0.45 -6.32
C GLU A 36 7.09 -0.97 -5.90
N LEU A 37 6.77 -2.22 -6.23
CA LEU A 37 5.51 -2.85 -5.85
C LEU A 37 5.38 -2.99 -4.33
N GLN A 38 6.46 -3.35 -3.64
CA GLN A 38 6.48 -3.41 -2.17
C GLN A 38 6.25 -2.03 -1.55
N ALA A 39 6.90 -0.98 -2.05
CA ALA A 39 6.70 0.39 -1.56
C ALA A 39 5.25 0.86 -1.72
N LEU A 40 4.61 0.51 -2.85
CA LEU A 40 3.21 0.82 -3.11
C LEU A 40 2.26 0.07 -2.16
N ALA A 41 2.49 -1.23 -1.95
CA ALA A 41 1.69 -2.05 -1.04
C ALA A 41 1.79 -1.57 0.42
N ILE A 42 2.99 -1.21 0.87
CA ILE A 42 3.24 -0.64 2.21
C ILE A 42 2.51 0.70 2.35
N SER A 43 2.60 1.59 1.35
CA SER A 43 1.93 2.89 1.40
C SER A 43 0.41 2.77 1.46
N TYR A 44 -0.18 1.80 0.74
CA TYR A 44 -1.61 1.50 0.79
C TYR A 44 -2.04 1.00 2.18
N GLU A 45 -1.30 0.04 2.74
CA GLU A 45 -1.57 -0.50 4.09
C GLU A 45 -1.40 0.57 5.16
N LEU A 46 -0.34 1.39 5.08
CA LEU A 46 -0.13 2.52 5.99
C LEU A 46 -1.31 3.47 5.96
N LYS A 47 -1.80 3.90 4.80
CA LYS A 47 -2.99 4.77 4.70
C LYS A 47 -4.25 4.12 5.25
N LYS A 48 -4.44 2.82 5.00
CA LYS A 48 -5.62 2.08 5.46
C LYS A 48 -5.65 1.91 6.98
N TYR A 49 -4.49 1.70 7.59
CA TYR A 49 -4.32 1.57 9.04
C TYR A 49 -3.77 2.85 9.69
N ASP A 50 -3.80 3.98 8.98
CA ASP A 50 -3.41 5.25 9.56
C ASP A 50 -4.51 5.70 10.51
N PHE A 51 -4.36 5.32 11.78
CA PHE A 51 -5.26 5.72 12.85
C PHE A 51 -5.16 7.22 13.17
N THR A 52 -4.19 7.95 12.60
CA THR A 52 -4.05 9.40 12.77
C THR A 52 -4.94 10.20 11.81
N ILE A 53 -5.38 9.62 10.69
CA ILE A 53 -6.37 10.22 9.79
C ILE A 53 -7.70 10.48 10.54
N SER A 54 -8.14 9.57 11.41
CA SER A 54 -9.34 9.76 12.24
C SER A 54 -9.18 10.81 13.35
N LEU A 55 -7.96 11.18 13.74
CA LEU A 55 -7.73 12.26 14.71
C LEU A 55 -7.93 13.66 14.10
N THR A 56 -7.82 13.79 12.78
CA THR A 56 -8.04 15.07 12.09
C THR A 56 -9.52 15.35 11.77
N ASP A 57 -10.37 14.32 11.75
CA ASP A 57 -11.82 14.47 11.54
C ASP A 57 -12.60 14.74 12.85
N THR A 58 -11.95 14.64 14.01
CA THR A 58 -12.56 14.98 15.31
C THR A 58 -12.68 16.48 15.61
N ARG A 59 -12.54 17.36 14.59
CA ARG A 59 -12.96 18.77 14.70
C ARG A 59 -14.47 18.97 14.51
N GLN A 60 -15.24 17.89 14.43
CA GLN A 60 -16.71 17.93 14.53
C GLN A 60 -17.25 17.25 15.80
N PHE A 61 -16.47 17.19 16.89
CA PHE A 61 -17.12 17.11 18.20
C PHE A 61 -17.84 18.43 18.45
N SER A 62 -19.15 18.35 18.26
CA SER A 62 -20.12 19.40 18.52
C SER A 62 -19.80 20.12 19.83
N ALA A 63 -19.71 21.44 19.73
CA ALA A 63 -20.01 22.32 20.84
C ALA A 63 -21.45 22.02 21.30
N ALA A 64 -21.58 21.25 22.38
CA ALA A 64 -22.81 21.06 23.15
C ALA A 64 -22.38 20.51 24.52
N GLY A 65 -22.53 21.20 25.64
CA GLY A 65 -22.97 22.54 25.98
C GLY A 65 -22.59 22.78 27.45
#